data_AF-A0A150TCF2-F1
#
_entry.id   AF-A0A150TCF2-F1
#
_cell.length_a   1.000
_cell.length_b   1.000
_cell.length_c   1.000
_cell.angle_alpha   90.00
_cell.angle_beta   90.00
_cell.angle_gamma   90.00
#
_symmetry.space_group_name_H-M   'P 1'
#
loop_
_entity.id
_entity.type
_entity.pdbx_description
1 polymer ?
#
loop_
_entity_poly.entity_id
_entity_poly.type
_entity_poly.pdbx_seq_one_letter_code
_entity_poly.pdbx_strand_id
1 'polypeptide(L)'
;MTKKSDIERWSDVVQQMNAAELPANTVPLHVLLGEAVDVAKFFEKYWKTQVDAQKRVTRLGLESAVPKDSKKGDAARLGPKTAEEILSLQRATQEAQTRYLLTVEKNKSPRERGKFLLGEIWATLSFYFDDGVEDERDEMLARIDAAHAGDPDTADALASALHDYATLGEKHRDALDGLGGFKAEFLDEARAVAAELRSLPAQAEAISRQAQEALLLRNKLAALLIERMGLVRSAARFVFRSQP
;
A
#
# COMPACT_ATOMS: atom_id res chain seq x y z
N MET A 1 -13.22 -25.33 -17.13
CA MET A 1 -12.37 -25.01 -15.96
C MET A 1 -12.53 -23.52 -15.70
N THR A 2 -13.23 -23.14 -14.65
CA THR A 2 -13.34 -21.73 -14.20
C THR A 2 -11.96 -21.28 -13.76
N LYS A 3 -11.43 -20.22 -14.38
CA LYS A 3 -10.13 -19.65 -14.02
C LYS A 3 -10.26 -19.13 -12.58
N LYS A 4 -9.47 -19.66 -11.63
CA LYS A 4 -9.43 -19.14 -10.25
C LYS A 4 -9.14 -17.65 -10.28
N SER A 5 -9.82 -16.87 -9.44
CA SER A 5 -9.55 -15.43 -9.34
C SER A 5 -8.13 -15.17 -8.78
N ASP A 6 -7.58 -13.99 -9.03
CA ASP A 6 -6.27 -13.63 -8.46
C ASP A 6 -6.36 -13.57 -6.92
N ILE A 7 -7.49 -13.16 -6.32
CA ILE A 7 -7.69 -13.24 -4.86
C ILE A 7 -7.63 -14.71 -4.36
N GLU A 8 -8.29 -15.65 -5.04
CA GLU A 8 -8.26 -17.08 -4.68
C GLU A 8 -6.87 -17.70 -4.84
N ARG A 9 -6.03 -17.16 -5.73
CA ARG A 9 -4.64 -17.62 -5.89
C ARG A 9 -3.81 -17.31 -4.63
N TRP A 10 -4.09 -16.20 -3.97
CA TRP A 10 -3.30 -15.70 -2.82
C TRP A 10 -3.97 -15.93 -1.46
N SER A 11 -5.15 -16.55 -1.43
CA SER A 11 -5.93 -16.74 -0.20
C SER A 11 -5.14 -17.42 0.90
N ASP A 12 -4.45 -18.50 0.58
CA ASP A 12 -3.75 -19.33 1.58
C ASP A 12 -2.59 -18.56 2.20
N VAL A 13 -1.86 -17.77 1.40
CA VAL A 13 -0.75 -16.93 1.87
C VAL A 13 -1.29 -15.83 2.78
N VAL A 14 -2.31 -15.11 2.31
CA VAL A 14 -2.95 -14.01 3.05
C VAL A 14 -3.56 -14.49 4.37
N GLN A 15 -4.17 -15.68 4.40
CA GLN A 15 -4.73 -16.24 5.63
C GLN A 15 -3.66 -16.49 6.70
N GLN A 16 -2.44 -16.87 6.30
CA GLN A 16 -1.32 -17.12 7.21
C GLN A 16 -0.64 -15.86 7.73
N MET A 17 -0.86 -14.69 7.10
CA MET A 17 -0.26 -13.44 7.56
C MET A 17 -0.87 -12.97 8.88
N ASN A 18 -0.03 -12.60 9.84
CA ASN A 18 -0.45 -11.97 11.08
C ASN A 18 -0.90 -10.52 10.82
N ALA A 19 -2.16 -10.21 11.14
CA ALA A 19 -2.71 -8.87 10.94
C ALA A 19 -2.01 -7.79 11.79
N ALA A 20 -1.52 -8.16 12.97
CA ALA A 20 -0.86 -7.24 13.90
C ALA A 20 0.58 -6.88 13.48
N GLU A 21 1.18 -7.63 12.57
CA GLU A 21 2.56 -7.44 12.10
C GLU A 21 2.62 -6.84 10.69
N LEU A 22 1.47 -6.45 10.12
CA LEU A 22 1.45 -5.83 8.80
C LEU A 22 2.18 -4.49 8.85
N PRO A 23 3.13 -4.23 7.93
CA PRO A 23 3.73 -2.91 7.82
C PRO A 23 2.65 -1.88 7.45
N ALA A 24 2.78 -0.67 7.98
CA ALA A 24 1.93 0.43 7.56
C ALA A 24 2.18 0.73 6.07
N ASN A 25 1.12 0.85 5.28
CA ASN A 25 1.25 1.19 3.87
C ASN A 25 1.30 2.71 3.70
N THR A 26 2.50 3.26 3.65
CA THR A 26 2.77 4.70 3.48
C THR A 26 2.61 5.19 2.04
N VAL A 27 2.35 4.29 1.08
CA VAL A 27 2.22 4.63 -0.34
C VAL A 27 0.75 4.65 -0.76
N PRO A 28 0.25 5.73 -1.37
CA PRO A 28 -1.09 5.79 -1.95
C PRO A 28 -1.33 4.61 -2.87
N LEU A 29 -2.51 3.98 -2.75
CA LEU A 29 -2.72 2.69 -3.38
C LEU A 29 -2.56 2.75 -4.91
N HIS A 30 -3.00 3.82 -5.57
CA HIS A 30 -2.80 3.93 -7.02
C HIS A 30 -1.32 4.06 -7.41
N VAL A 31 -0.49 4.74 -6.59
CA VAL A 31 0.96 4.79 -6.81
C VAL A 31 1.54 3.40 -6.70
N LEU A 32 1.24 2.68 -5.61
CA LEU A 32 1.69 1.31 -5.40
C LEU A 32 1.32 0.38 -6.58
N LEU A 33 0.08 0.48 -7.06
CA LEU A 33 -0.41 -0.33 -8.18
C LEU A 33 0.25 0.05 -9.51
N GLY A 34 0.56 1.33 -9.73
CA GLY A 34 1.33 1.78 -10.88
C GLY A 34 2.77 1.29 -10.84
N GLU A 35 3.45 1.48 -9.71
CA GLU A 35 4.80 0.99 -9.47
C GLU A 35 4.91 -0.52 -9.64
N ALA A 36 3.89 -1.28 -9.23
CA ALA A 36 3.85 -2.73 -9.43
C ALA A 36 3.98 -3.12 -10.90
N VAL A 37 3.32 -2.37 -11.80
CA VAL A 37 3.41 -2.59 -13.25
C VAL A 37 4.83 -2.28 -13.75
N ASP A 38 5.41 -1.19 -13.30
CA ASP A 38 6.75 -0.79 -13.73
C ASP A 38 7.85 -1.73 -13.21
N VAL A 39 7.74 -2.18 -11.95
CA VAL A 39 8.63 -3.18 -11.37
C VAL A 39 8.50 -4.52 -12.10
N ALA A 40 7.28 -4.96 -12.46
CA ALA A 40 7.08 -6.18 -13.24
C ALA A 40 7.72 -6.07 -14.63
N LYS A 41 7.51 -4.96 -15.34
CA LYS A 41 8.15 -4.69 -16.65
C LYS A 41 9.67 -4.64 -16.55
N PHE A 42 10.20 -3.99 -15.51
CA PHE A 42 11.64 -3.95 -15.22
C PHE A 42 12.17 -5.37 -15.02
N PHE A 43 11.49 -6.18 -14.18
CA PHE A 43 11.88 -7.55 -13.93
C PHE A 43 11.95 -8.36 -15.23
N GLU A 44 10.92 -8.32 -16.07
CA GLU A 44 10.90 -9.05 -17.35
C GLU A 44 12.05 -8.63 -18.27
N LYS A 45 12.30 -7.32 -18.38
CA LYS A 45 13.37 -6.77 -19.23
C LYS A 45 14.77 -7.17 -18.76
N TYR A 46 14.98 -7.28 -17.46
CA TYR A 46 16.30 -7.47 -16.85
C TYR A 46 16.51 -8.84 -16.21
N TRP A 47 15.56 -9.78 -16.35
CA TRP A 47 15.66 -11.11 -15.75
C TRP A 47 16.89 -11.89 -16.22
N LYS A 48 17.10 -11.97 -17.54
CA LYS A 48 18.15 -12.80 -18.16
C LYS A 48 19.48 -12.07 -18.29
N THR A 49 20.55 -12.82 -18.02
CA THR A 49 21.92 -12.39 -18.33
C THR A 49 22.08 -12.27 -19.84
N GLN A 50 22.60 -11.14 -20.30
CA GLN A 50 22.90 -10.91 -21.71
C GLN A 50 24.36 -11.25 -21.99
N VAL A 51 24.58 -11.89 -23.15
CA VAL A 51 25.89 -12.29 -23.65
C VAL A 51 26.07 -11.80 -25.08
N ASP A 52 27.31 -11.54 -25.49
CA ASP A 52 27.66 -11.22 -26.87
C ASP A 52 27.77 -12.48 -27.77
N ALA A 53 28.08 -12.28 -29.05
CA ALA A 53 28.27 -13.36 -30.02
C ALA A 53 29.41 -14.33 -29.63
N GLN A 54 30.35 -13.90 -28.80
CA GLN A 54 31.47 -14.68 -28.27
C GLN A 54 31.14 -15.30 -26.90
N LYS A 55 29.88 -15.26 -26.46
CA LYS A 55 29.39 -15.77 -25.16
C LYS A 55 30.00 -15.07 -23.94
N ARG A 56 30.55 -13.87 -24.10
CA ARG A 56 31.01 -13.05 -22.98
C ARG A 56 29.83 -12.29 -22.39
N VAL A 57 29.77 -12.21 -21.06
CA VAL A 57 28.70 -11.50 -20.35
C VAL A 57 28.81 -10.00 -20.64
N THR A 58 27.76 -9.43 -21.21
CA THR A 58 27.65 -7.97 -21.47
C THR A 58 26.83 -7.27 -20.39
N ARG A 59 25.87 -7.98 -19.78
CA ARG A 59 25.08 -7.50 -18.64
C ARG A 59 24.58 -8.67 -17.81
N LEU A 60 24.75 -8.61 -16.50
CA LEU A 60 24.15 -9.59 -15.58
C LEU A 60 22.62 -9.43 -15.57
N GLY A 61 21.91 -10.55 -15.46
CA GLY A 61 20.46 -10.56 -15.26
C GLY A 61 20.11 -10.74 -13.78
N LEU A 62 18.90 -10.36 -13.39
CA LEU A 62 18.39 -10.55 -12.03
C LEU A 62 18.44 -12.03 -11.59
N GLU A 63 18.42 -12.98 -12.52
CA GLU A 63 18.59 -14.41 -12.22
C GLU A 63 19.91 -14.74 -11.51
N SER A 64 20.94 -13.89 -11.63
CA SER A 64 22.21 -14.09 -10.91
C SER A 64 22.10 -13.82 -9.40
N ALA A 65 21.03 -13.15 -8.94
CA ALA A 65 20.73 -12.97 -7.52
C ALA A 65 20.02 -14.16 -6.89
N VAL A 66 19.61 -15.16 -7.69
CA VAL A 66 18.96 -16.37 -7.18
C VAL A 66 20.01 -17.31 -6.58
N PRO A 67 19.91 -17.69 -5.28
CA PRO A 67 20.87 -18.60 -4.67
C PRO A 67 20.89 -19.96 -5.38
N LYS A 68 22.08 -20.49 -5.69
CA LYS A 68 22.22 -21.78 -6.39
C LYS A 68 21.75 -22.99 -5.57
N ASP A 69 21.81 -22.88 -4.23
CA ASP A 69 21.44 -23.94 -3.29
C ASP A 69 20.00 -23.81 -2.76
N SER A 70 19.19 -22.97 -3.40
CA SER A 70 17.80 -22.77 -2.98
C SER A 70 16.99 -24.06 -3.17
N LYS A 71 16.51 -24.67 -2.08
CA LYS A 71 15.53 -25.76 -2.14
C LYS A 71 14.25 -25.25 -2.86
N LYS A 72 13.72 -26.06 -3.78
CA LYS A 72 12.39 -25.84 -4.39
C LYS A 72 11.35 -25.74 -3.27
N GLY A 73 10.67 -24.60 -3.14
CA GLY A 73 9.50 -24.47 -2.25
C GLY A 73 9.42 -23.19 -1.41
N ASP A 74 10.49 -22.40 -1.29
CA ASP A 74 10.41 -21.14 -0.54
C ASP A 74 9.61 -20.10 -1.33
N ALA A 75 8.36 -19.86 -0.91
CA ALA A 75 7.43 -18.93 -1.53
C ALA A 75 7.94 -17.47 -1.55
N ALA A 76 8.89 -17.12 -0.67
CA ALA A 76 9.54 -15.81 -0.57
C ALA A 76 10.87 -15.76 -1.34
N ARG A 77 10.90 -16.19 -2.61
CA ARG A 77 12.10 -16.11 -3.44
C ARG A 77 11.84 -15.50 -4.81
N LEU A 78 12.83 -14.74 -5.26
CA LEU A 78 12.89 -14.25 -6.63
C LEU A 78 12.96 -15.45 -7.60
N GLY A 79 12.09 -15.49 -8.59
CA GLY A 79 12.01 -16.58 -9.55
C GLY A 79 11.46 -16.13 -10.90
N PRO A 80 11.47 -17.00 -11.92
CA PRO A 80 11.10 -16.62 -13.28
C PRO A 80 9.63 -16.16 -13.43
N LYS A 81 8.78 -16.45 -12.43
CA LYS A 81 7.37 -16.03 -12.39
C LYS A 81 7.12 -14.77 -11.57
N THR A 82 8.14 -14.15 -10.98
CA THR A 82 7.96 -13.02 -10.07
C THR A 82 7.22 -11.84 -10.72
N ALA A 83 7.46 -11.51 -11.99
CA ALA A 83 6.67 -10.49 -12.68
C ALA A 83 5.18 -10.86 -12.79
N GLU A 84 4.88 -12.11 -13.16
CA GLU A 84 3.49 -12.61 -13.23
C GLU A 84 2.81 -12.56 -11.86
N GLU A 85 3.55 -12.90 -10.79
CA GLU A 85 3.08 -12.84 -9.42
C GLU A 85 2.80 -11.42 -8.96
N ILE A 86 3.69 -10.46 -9.27
CA ILE A 86 3.49 -9.03 -8.97
C ILE A 86 2.23 -8.52 -9.68
N LEU A 87 2.06 -8.82 -10.98
CA LEU A 87 0.86 -8.40 -11.71
C LEU A 87 -0.41 -9.09 -11.20
N SER A 88 -0.31 -10.34 -10.74
CA SER A 88 -1.42 -11.05 -10.10
C SER A 88 -1.82 -10.41 -8.77
N LEU A 89 -0.85 -10.09 -7.91
CA LEU A 89 -1.07 -9.38 -6.65
C LEU A 89 -1.60 -7.96 -6.86
N GLN A 90 -1.13 -7.26 -7.89
CA GLN A 90 -1.64 -5.94 -8.28
C GLN A 90 -3.15 -6.02 -8.58
N ARG A 91 -3.59 -6.99 -9.39
CA ARG A 91 -5.02 -7.18 -9.69
C ARG A 91 -5.82 -7.61 -8.47
N ALA A 92 -5.31 -8.53 -7.66
CA ALA A 92 -5.97 -8.97 -6.42
C ALA A 92 -6.14 -7.80 -5.44
N THR A 93 -5.13 -6.94 -5.31
CA THR A 93 -5.16 -5.76 -4.43
C THR A 93 -6.18 -4.73 -4.94
N GLN A 94 -6.22 -4.45 -6.25
CA GLN A 94 -7.23 -3.59 -6.86
C GLN A 94 -8.65 -4.12 -6.64
N GLU A 95 -8.85 -5.43 -6.80
CA GLU A 95 -10.14 -6.07 -6.57
C GLU A 95 -10.56 -5.97 -5.09
N ALA A 96 -9.64 -6.22 -4.16
CA ALA A 96 -9.90 -6.07 -2.73
C ALA A 96 -10.23 -4.63 -2.34
N GLN A 97 -9.52 -3.63 -2.90
CA GLN A 97 -9.86 -2.22 -2.72
C GLN A 97 -11.27 -1.92 -3.23
N THR A 98 -11.62 -2.41 -4.41
CA THR A 98 -12.94 -2.18 -5.00
C THR A 98 -14.04 -2.76 -4.10
N ARG A 99 -13.84 -3.97 -3.55
CA ARG A 99 -14.77 -4.58 -2.59
C ARG A 99 -14.90 -3.75 -1.30
N TYR A 100 -13.80 -3.19 -0.80
CA TYR A 100 -13.80 -2.32 0.37
C TYR A 100 -14.56 -1.01 0.11
N LEU A 101 -14.27 -0.32 -1.00
CA LEU A 101 -14.97 0.90 -1.40
C LEU A 101 -16.47 0.68 -1.53
N LEU A 102 -16.88 -0.40 -2.23
CA LEU A 102 -18.30 -0.75 -2.37
C LEU A 102 -18.98 -1.06 -1.03
N THR A 103 -18.23 -1.46 -0.01
CA THR A 103 -18.77 -1.70 1.34
C THR A 103 -18.95 -0.37 2.08
N VAL A 104 -17.92 0.48 2.08
CA VAL A 104 -17.95 1.79 2.76
C VAL A 104 -18.93 2.76 2.08
N GLU A 105 -19.02 2.80 0.75
CA GLU A 105 -19.95 3.70 0.05
C GLU A 105 -21.41 3.31 0.28
N LYS A 106 -21.70 2.02 0.44
CA LYS A 106 -23.06 1.55 0.76
C LYS A 106 -23.44 1.82 2.20
N ASN A 107 -22.45 1.77 3.10
CA ASN A 107 -22.66 1.94 4.51
C ASN A 107 -22.52 3.43 4.85
N LYS A 108 -23.63 4.14 5.06
CA LYS A 108 -23.65 5.58 5.38
C LYS A 108 -23.10 5.91 6.78
N SER A 109 -22.17 5.10 7.28
CA SER A 109 -21.56 5.24 8.60
C SER A 109 -20.45 6.30 8.56
N PRO A 110 -20.57 7.39 9.32
CA PRO A 110 -19.52 8.42 9.40
C PRO A 110 -18.21 7.86 9.92
N ARG A 111 -18.27 6.81 10.76
CA ARG A 111 -17.08 6.15 11.31
C ARG A 111 -16.32 5.36 10.25
N GLU A 112 -17.03 4.61 9.41
CA GLU A 112 -16.39 3.85 8.32
C GLU A 112 -15.81 4.80 7.28
N ARG A 113 -16.58 5.84 6.91
CA ARG A 113 -16.11 6.86 5.96
C ARG A 113 -14.92 7.63 6.52
N GLY A 114 -14.95 7.97 7.80
CA GLY A 114 -13.85 8.64 8.49
C GLY A 114 -12.56 7.82 8.48
N LYS A 115 -12.63 6.51 8.75
CA LYS A 115 -11.42 5.65 8.68
C LYS A 115 -10.87 5.53 7.27
N PHE A 116 -11.75 5.47 6.26
CA PHE A 116 -11.32 5.53 4.86
C PHE A 116 -10.56 6.83 4.56
N LEU A 117 -11.17 7.99 4.86
CA LEU A 117 -10.58 9.30 4.60
C LEU A 117 -9.26 9.49 5.32
N LEU A 118 -9.19 9.11 6.60
CA LEU A 118 -7.96 9.18 7.38
C LEU A 118 -6.84 8.37 6.73
N GLY A 119 -7.12 7.14 6.30
CA GLY A 119 -6.14 6.29 5.63
C GLY A 119 -5.63 6.86 4.31
N GLU A 120 -6.52 7.44 3.49
CA GLU A 120 -6.12 8.05 2.21
C GLU A 120 -5.34 9.35 2.41
N ILE A 121 -5.74 10.21 3.36
CA ILE A 121 -5.03 11.45 3.68
C ILE A 121 -3.64 11.12 4.24
N TRP A 122 -3.57 10.22 5.23
CA TRP A 122 -2.31 9.82 5.85
C TRP A 122 -1.33 9.23 4.83
N ALA A 123 -1.75 8.26 4.02
CA ALA A 123 -0.87 7.66 3.01
C ALA A 123 -0.37 8.68 1.98
N THR A 124 -1.22 9.64 1.57
CA THR A 124 -0.82 10.68 0.61
C THR A 124 0.17 11.67 1.23
N LEU A 125 -0.04 12.07 2.48
CA LEU A 125 0.90 12.90 3.23
C LEU A 125 2.24 12.19 3.44
N SER A 126 2.23 10.94 3.91
CA SER A 126 3.44 10.15 4.11
C SER A 126 4.27 10.04 2.83
N PHE A 127 3.63 9.73 1.71
CA PHE A 127 4.33 9.63 0.42
C PHE A 127 4.82 10.97 -0.11
N TYR A 128 4.06 12.06 0.09
CA TYR A 128 4.46 13.37 -0.38
C TYR A 128 5.62 13.97 0.45
N PHE A 129 5.70 13.64 1.73
CA PHE A 129 6.75 14.12 2.63
C PHE A 129 8.01 13.27 2.57
N ASP A 130 7.90 11.95 2.41
CA ASP A 130 9.05 11.05 2.22
C ASP A 130 9.67 11.19 0.82
N ASP A 131 10.35 12.32 0.59
CA ASP A 131 11.09 12.63 -0.65
C ASP A 131 12.57 12.18 -0.60
N GLY A 132 12.95 11.48 0.47
CA GLY A 132 14.31 11.01 0.73
C GLY A 132 15.21 12.02 1.45
N VAL A 133 14.68 13.16 1.86
CA VAL A 133 15.35 14.15 2.73
C VAL A 133 14.54 14.32 4.00
N GLU A 134 15.16 14.13 5.17
CA GLU A 134 14.50 14.39 6.45
C GLU A 134 14.40 15.91 6.67
N ASP A 135 13.18 16.44 6.61
CA ASP A 135 12.90 17.88 6.74
C ASP A 135 11.76 18.22 7.73
N GLU A 136 11.42 19.51 7.83
CA GLU A 136 10.39 19.99 8.76
C GLU A 136 8.99 19.38 8.49
N ARG A 137 8.70 18.94 7.26
CA ARG A 137 7.44 18.30 6.90
C ARG A 137 7.36 16.89 7.51
N ASP A 138 8.44 16.12 7.43
CA ASP A 138 8.54 14.81 8.09
C ASP A 138 8.35 14.95 9.60
N GLU A 139 9.03 15.93 10.21
CA GLU A 139 8.87 16.19 11.64
C GLU A 139 7.43 16.59 12.00
N MET A 140 6.76 17.39 11.18
CA MET A 140 5.37 17.78 11.43
C MET A 140 4.43 16.58 11.37
N LEU A 141 4.60 15.70 10.37
CA LEU A 141 3.79 14.49 10.26
C LEU A 141 4.06 13.54 11.43
N ALA A 142 5.32 13.32 11.78
CA ALA A 142 5.71 12.48 12.92
C ALA A 142 5.16 12.99 14.26
N ARG A 143 5.05 14.32 14.44
CA ARG A 143 4.41 14.91 15.63
C ARG A 143 2.91 14.60 15.69
N ILE A 144 2.20 14.66 14.56
CA ILE A 144 0.78 14.30 14.49
C ILE A 144 0.61 12.78 14.72
N ASP A 145 1.44 11.95 14.08
CA ASP A 145 1.45 10.50 14.31
C ASP A 145 1.63 10.18 15.80
N ALA A 146 2.61 10.81 16.46
CA ALA A 146 2.88 10.62 17.89
C ALA A 146 1.71 11.08 18.79
N ALA A 147 1.00 12.14 18.41
CA ALA A 147 -0.16 12.63 19.15
C ALA A 147 -1.33 11.62 19.14
N HIS A 148 -1.48 10.85 18.06
CA HIS A 148 -2.58 9.89 17.88
C HIS A 148 -2.18 8.42 18.13
N ALA A 149 -0.91 8.11 18.39
CA ALA A 149 -0.43 6.73 18.51
C ALA A 149 -1.10 5.90 19.61
N GLY A 150 -1.59 6.56 20.67
CA GLY A 150 -2.24 5.92 21.82
C GLY A 150 -3.75 6.11 21.85
N ASP A 151 -4.35 6.68 20.81
CA ASP A 151 -5.76 7.02 20.82
C ASP A 151 -6.67 5.78 20.88
N PRO A 152 -7.73 5.80 21.71
CA PRO A 152 -8.67 4.69 21.76
C PRO A 152 -9.51 4.66 20.47
N ASP A 153 -9.95 3.47 20.04
CA ASP A 153 -10.83 3.33 18.87
C ASP A 153 -12.25 3.87 19.19
N THR A 154 -12.40 5.19 19.14
CA THR A 154 -13.61 5.95 19.45
C THR A 154 -13.91 6.97 18.35
N ALA A 155 -15.17 7.41 18.25
CA ALA A 155 -15.56 8.42 17.27
C ALA A 155 -14.88 9.79 17.51
N ASP A 156 -14.69 10.16 18.77
CA ASP A 156 -14.06 11.43 19.15
C ASP A 156 -12.56 11.44 18.79
N ALA A 157 -11.84 10.36 19.11
CA ALA A 157 -10.44 10.21 18.69
C ALA A 157 -10.30 10.23 17.15
N LEU A 158 -11.18 9.51 16.44
CA LEU A 158 -11.18 9.52 14.97
C LEU A 158 -11.47 10.92 14.41
N ALA A 159 -12.40 11.66 15.00
CA ALA A 159 -12.71 13.03 14.58
C ALA A 159 -11.55 14.00 14.80
N SER A 160 -10.81 13.84 15.90
CA SER A 160 -9.60 14.61 16.20
C SER A 160 -8.50 14.32 15.17
N ALA A 161 -8.18 13.05 14.94
CA ALA A 161 -7.23 12.66 13.90
C ALA A 161 -7.62 13.20 12.52
N LEU A 162 -8.87 13.00 12.09
CA LEU A 162 -9.36 13.52 10.80
C LEU A 162 -9.14 15.04 10.67
N HIS A 163 -9.42 15.78 11.74
CA HIS A 163 -9.23 17.23 11.73
C HIS A 163 -7.76 17.62 11.59
N ASP A 164 -6.87 16.98 12.36
CA ASP A 164 -5.45 17.32 12.41
C ASP A 164 -4.74 16.97 11.10
N TYR A 165 -4.97 15.76 10.56
CA TYR A 165 -4.44 15.36 9.26
C TYR A 165 -5.02 16.18 8.11
N ALA A 166 -6.32 16.48 8.11
CA ALA A 166 -6.91 17.33 7.07
C ALA A 166 -6.38 18.77 7.15
N THR A 167 -6.06 19.27 8.34
CA THR A 167 -5.45 20.60 8.54
C THR A 167 -4.02 20.64 8.04
N LEU A 168 -3.23 19.58 8.28
CA LEU A 168 -1.90 19.45 7.68
C LEU A 168 -2.00 19.36 6.15
N GLY A 169 -2.88 18.50 5.63
CA GLY A 169 -3.10 18.32 4.19
C GLY A 169 -3.49 19.60 3.46
N GLU A 170 -4.27 20.48 4.08
CA GLU A 170 -4.68 21.76 3.50
C GLU A 170 -3.51 22.66 3.13
N LYS A 171 -2.45 22.66 3.94
CA LYS A 171 -1.23 23.45 3.67
C LYS A 171 -0.53 23.02 2.38
N HIS A 172 -0.85 21.82 1.89
CA HIS A 172 -0.28 21.20 0.71
C HIS A 172 -1.34 20.82 -0.33
N ARG A 173 -2.57 21.38 -0.23
CA ARG A 173 -3.73 20.96 -1.05
C ARG A 173 -3.41 20.80 -2.53
N ASP A 174 -2.81 21.83 -3.13
CA ASP A 174 -2.51 21.85 -4.58
C ASP A 174 -1.49 20.78 -4.98
N ALA A 175 -0.55 20.43 -4.10
CA ALA A 175 0.44 19.40 -4.36
C ALA A 175 -0.11 17.99 -4.16
N LEU A 176 -1.08 17.84 -3.25
CA LEU A 176 -1.73 16.55 -2.98
C LEU A 176 -2.81 16.23 -4.02
N ASP A 177 -3.43 17.23 -4.67
CA ASP A 177 -4.50 16.98 -5.63
C ASP A 177 -4.01 16.17 -6.84
N GLY A 178 -4.65 15.03 -7.10
CA GLY A 178 -4.27 14.07 -8.13
C GLY A 178 -3.08 13.18 -7.78
N LEU A 179 -2.33 13.45 -6.70
CA LEU A 179 -1.20 12.62 -6.27
C LEU A 179 -1.70 11.23 -5.88
N GLY A 180 -1.31 10.20 -6.64
CA GLY A 180 -1.83 8.86 -6.40
C GLY A 180 -3.35 8.74 -6.53
N GLY A 181 -3.98 9.60 -7.34
CA GLY A 181 -5.44 9.64 -7.49
C GLY A 181 -6.16 10.21 -6.27
N PHE A 182 -5.44 10.83 -5.32
CA PHE A 182 -6.02 11.57 -4.21
C PHE A 182 -6.86 12.74 -4.75
N LYS A 183 -7.97 13.03 -4.06
CA LYS A 183 -8.85 14.14 -4.39
C LYS A 183 -8.76 15.17 -3.27
N ALA A 184 -8.38 16.41 -3.57
CA ALA A 184 -8.33 17.48 -2.58
C ALA A 184 -9.63 17.64 -1.78
N GLU A 185 -10.77 17.36 -2.40
CA GLU A 185 -12.11 17.34 -1.77
C GLU A 185 -12.21 16.40 -0.54
N PHE A 186 -11.36 15.37 -0.45
CA PHE A 186 -11.31 14.49 0.72
C PHE A 186 -10.88 15.23 1.99
N LEU A 187 -10.14 16.34 1.89
CA LEU A 187 -9.79 17.17 3.03
C LEU A 187 -11.03 17.90 3.59
N ASP A 188 -11.89 18.40 2.70
CA ASP A 188 -13.15 19.06 3.08
C ASP A 188 -14.13 18.05 3.66
N GLU A 189 -14.22 16.88 3.02
CA GLU A 189 -15.05 15.78 3.48
C GLU A 189 -14.60 15.27 4.86
N ALA A 190 -13.29 15.14 5.10
CA ALA A 190 -12.74 14.73 6.39
C ALA A 190 -13.15 15.68 7.52
N ARG A 191 -13.16 17.00 7.28
CA ARG A 191 -13.64 17.98 8.26
C ARG A 191 -15.15 17.85 8.49
N ALA A 192 -15.93 17.65 7.43
CA ALA A 192 -17.38 17.45 7.55
C ALA A 192 -17.70 16.18 8.35
N VAL A 193 -17.04 15.07 8.03
CA VAL A 193 -17.19 13.79 8.76
C VAL A 193 -16.71 13.91 10.20
N ALA A 194 -15.62 14.63 10.47
CA ALA A 194 -15.17 14.90 11.84
C ALA A 194 -16.22 15.68 12.65
N ALA A 195 -16.88 16.67 12.05
CA ALA A 195 -17.97 17.41 12.70
C ALA A 195 -19.18 16.50 12.97
N GLU A 196 -19.54 15.64 12.02
CA GLU A 196 -20.61 14.66 12.18
C GLU A 196 -20.29 13.65 13.30
N LEU A 197 -19.07 13.10 13.34
CA LEU A 197 -18.62 12.17 14.38
C LEU A 197 -18.72 12.75 15.78
N ARG A 198 -18.40 14.04 15.96
CA ARG A 198 -18.53 14.75 17.25
C ARG A 198 -19.99 15.00 17.65
N SER A 199 -20.90 15.04 16.68
CA SER A 199 -22.34 15.21 16.94
C SER A 199 -23.04 13.93 17.36
N LEU A 200 -22.40 12.76 17.17
CA LEU A 200 -22.97 11.47 17.53
C LEU A 200 -22.83 11.18 19.03
N PRO A 201 -23.80 10.48 19.65
CA PRO A 201 -23.66 10.00 21.02
C PRO A 201 -22.47 9.02 21.15
N ALA A 202 -21.81 9.01 22.31
CA ALA A 202 -20.56 8.29 22.56
C ALA A 202 -20.58 6.78 22.23
N GLN A 203 -21.76 6.16 22.16
CA GLN A 203 -21.97 4.82 21.61
C GLN A 203 -22.04 4.88 20.08
N ALA A 204 -20.92 5.27 19.47
CA ALA A 204 -20.79 5.23 18.02
C ALA A 204 -20.77 3.78 17.53
N GLU A 205 -21.49 3.53 16.44
CA GLU A 205 -21.56 2.26 15.72
C GLU A 205 -20.15 1.69 15.49
N ALA A 206 -19.98 0.39 15.77
CA ALA A 206 -18.76 -0.31 15.38
C ALA A 206 -18.71 -0.40 13.86
N ILE A 207 -17.50 -0.39 13.28
CA ILE A 207 -17.32 -0.74 11.86
C ILE A 207 -17.97 -2.10 11.62
N SER A 208 -18.74 -2.22 10.55
CA SER A 208 -19.29 -3.49 10.12
C SER A 208 -18.17 -4.52 9.97
N ARG A 209 -18.43 -5.75 10.44
CA ARG A 209 -17.50 -6.87 10.28
C ARG A 209 -17.08 -7.05 8.81
N GLN A 210 -18.00 -6.82 7.88
CA GLN A 210 -17.74 -6.88 6.45
C GLN A 210 -16.71 -5.84 5.99
N ALA A 211 -16.81 -4.58 6.41
CA ALA A 211 -15.84 -3.56 6.06
C ALA A 211 -14.47 -3.82 6.70
N GLN A 212 -14.43 -4.34 7.94
CA GLN A 212 -13.19 -4.76 8.59
C GLN A 212 -12.50 -5.90 7.82
N GLU A 213 -13.24 -6.94 7.44
CA GLU A 213 -12.71 -8.08 6.69
C GLU A 213 -12.22 -7.67 5.30
N ALA A 214 -12.95 -6.79 4.61
CA ALA A 214 -12.56 -6.26 3.30
C ALA A 214 -11.29 -5.40 3.39
N LEU A 215 -11.20 -4.51 4.38
CA LEU A 215 -10.02 -3.68 4.62
C LEU A 215 -8.80 -4.52 4.98
N LEU A 216 -8.97 -5.52 5.86
CA LEU A 216 -7.88 -6.42 6.24
C LEU A 216 -7.35 -7.21 5.04
N LEU A 217 -8.24 -7.72 4.19
CA LEU A 217 -7.85 -8.41 2.96
C LEU A 217 -7.05 -7.49 2.03
N ARG A 218 -7.51 -6.25 1.83
CA ARG A 218 -6.80 -5.23 1.04
C ARG A 218 -5.39 -4.98 1.60
N ASN A 219 -5.27 -4.76 2.90
CA ASN A 219 -3.99 -4.46 3.54
C ASN A 219 -3.00 -5.63 3.45
N LYS A 220 -3.46 -6.87 3.65
CA LYS A 220 -2.63 -8.07 3.51
C LYS A 220 -2.12 -8.25 2.08
N LEU A 221 -2.99 -8.07 1.08
CA LEU A 221 -2.61 -8.16 -0.33
C LEU A 221 -1.62 -7.05 -0.72
N ALA A 222 -1.83 -5.82 -0.25
CA ALA A 222 -0.91 -4.72 -0.48
C ALA A 222 0.47 -4.97 0.16
N ALA A 223 0.51 -5.47 1.40
CA ALA A 223 1.76 -5.84 2.06
C ALA A 223 2.52 -6.94 1.30
N LEU A 224 1.81 -7.97 0.84
CA LEU A 224 2.41 -9.05 0.03
C LEU A 224 2.91 -8.55 -1.33
N LEU A 225 2.20 -7.59 -1.95
CA LEU A 225 2.64 -6.92 -3.17
C LEU A 225 3.95 -6.15 -2.95
N ILE A 226 4.01 -5.35 -1.87
CA ILE A 226 5.21 -4.60 -1.47
C ILE A 226 6.39 -5.55 -1.24
N GLU A 227 6.17 -6.66 -0.52
CA GLU A 227 7.20 -7.68 -0.29
C GLU A 227 7.75 -8.23 -1.61
N ARG A 228 6.88 -8.60 -2.55
CA ARG A 228 7.28 -9.13 -3.86
C ARG A 228 8.03 -8.10 -4.70
N MET A 229 7.58 -6.85 -4.72
CA MET A 229 8.30 -5.75 -5.37
C MET A 229 9.67 -5.50 -4.70
N GLY A 230 9.74 -5.62 -3.37
CA GLY A 230 10.97 -5.50 -2.57
C GLY A 230 12.04 -6.52 -2.95
N LEU A 231 11.65 -7.75 -3.30
CA LEU A 231 12.56 -8.78 -3.81
C LEU A 231 13.26 -8.33 -5.10
N VAL A 232 12.48 -7.78 -6.05
CA VAL A 232 13.02 -7.28 -7.32
C VAL A 232 13.96 -6.10 -7.09
N ARG A 233 13.54 -5.12 -6.28
CA ARG A 233 14.36 -3.93 -5.94
C ARG A 233 15.67 -4.33 -5.27
N SER A 234 15.64 -5.26 -4.33
CA SER A 234 16.83 -5.75 -3.62
C SER A 234 17.78 -6.48 -4.56
N ALA A 235 17.24 -7.34 -5.43
CA ALA A 235 18.03 -8.03 -6.44
C ALA A 235 18.66 -7.06 -7.44
N ALA A 236 17.91 -6.05 -7.90
CA ALA A 236 18.41 -5.03 -8.79
C ALA A 236 19.57 -4.23 -8.16
N ARG A 237 19.42 -3.78 -6.91
CA ARG A 237 20.49 -3.10 -6.16
C ARG A 237 21.75 -3.95 -6.06
N PHE A 238 21.62 -5.26 -5.85
CA PHE A 238 22.76 -6.16 -5.76
C PHE A 238 23.43 -6.40 -7.13
N VAL A 239 22.65 -6.74 -8.14
CA VAL A 239 23.15 -7.11 -9.48
C VAL A 239 23.72 -5.91 -10.23
N PHE A 240 23.07 -4.75 -10.11
CA PHE A 240 23.44 -3.53 -10.82
C PHE A 240 24.22 -2.53 -9.94
N ARG A 241 24.76 -2.95 -8.79
CA ARG A 241 25.51 -2.06 -7.86
C ARG A 241 26.64 -1.25 -8.50
N SER A 242 27.24 -1.76 -9.57
CA SER A 242 28.33 -1.11 -10.32
C SER A 242 27.85 -0.28 -11.51
N GLN A 243 26.54 -0.21 -11.73
CA GLN A 243 25.83 0.57 -12.74
C GLN A 243 24.53 1.13 -12.11
N PRO A 244 24.66 2.01 -11.09
CA PRO A 244 23.54 2.52 -10.31
C PRO A 244 22.54 3.33 -11.14
#